data_AF-A0A953LJ43-F1
#
_entry.id   AF-A0A953LJ43-F1
#
_cell.length_a   1.000
_cell.length_b   1.000
_cell.length_c   1.000
_cell.angle_alpha   90.00
_cell.angle_beta   90.00
_cell.angle_gamma   90.00
#
_symmetry.space_group_name_H-M   'P 1'
#
loop_
_entity.id
_entity.type
_entity.pdbx_description
1 polymer ?
#
loop_
_entity_poly.entity_id
_entity_poly.type
_entity_poly.pdbx_seq_one_letter_code
_entity_poly.pdbx_strand_id
1 'polypeptide(L)'
;MAREVSDAELAALIAKAQAGDRQALAEAMDVLDPLLLWLCRQFMRKQTIVWEPDDIVQEARAEALEAILNYDTTSGMSPRSVAVFAARRRLNLVLYLDRHWTRNISLYTPVEDEREEKPLLEIGLPELSIPDDKRDTEIEDLLDKMPAGLGCAESSRISRTLNRLSQTPNTKLPPDEELIALIEEGRTVAELCEMFGVTPDHLRYRVKVLRRSGRHVPHFRKKDRPHRPVLRVPWEVKRQIIADFFRENPGAGYRTAAKVLGMGSETIRRARRELAALGGEPSGGRTRADGGIASCDDWRA
;
A
#
# COMPACT_ATOMS: atom_id res chain seq x y z
N MET A 1 25.36 -10.16 -17.82
CA MET A 1 25.30 -9.71 -16.40
C MET A 1 24.81 -8.27 -16.41
N ALA A 2 23.71 -7.97 -15.71
CA ALA A 2 23.24 -6.59 -15.62
C ALA A 2 24.28 -5.74 -14.88
N ARG A 3 24.64 -4.57 -15.42
CA ARG A 3 25.52 -3.61 -14.75
C ARG A 3 24.85 -3.17 -13.45
N GLU A 4 25.54 -3.28 -12.33
CA GLU A 4 25.05 -2.69 -11.08
C GLU A 4 25.11 -1.17 -11.19
N VAL A 5 23.93 -0.53 -11.13
CA VAL A 5 23.78 0.93 -11.14
C VAL A 5 23.78 1.41 -9.69
N SER A 6 24.66 2.33 -9.33
CA SER A 6 24.71 2.91 -7.98
C SER A 6 23.46 3.76 -7.68
N ASP A 7 23.16 4.02 -6.40
CA ASP A 7 22.06 4.93 -6.03
C ASP A 7 22.28 6.37 -6.53
N ALA A 8 23.54 6.80 -6.66
CA ALA A 8 23.89 8.11 -7.21
C ALA A 8 23.63 8.19 -8.73
N GLU A 9 24.00 7.14 -9.48
CA GLU A 9 23.68 7.05 -10.92
C GLU A 9 22.17 7.00 -11.14
N LEU A 10 21.44 6.23 -10.32
CA LEU A 10 19.97 6.18 -10.40
C LEU A 10 19.35 7.55 -10.08
N ALA A 11 19.83 8.26 -9.06
CA ALA A 11 19.35 9.61 -8.76
C ALA A 11 19.62 10.58 -9.92
N ALA A 12 20.74 10.44 -10.62
CA ALA A 12 21.06 11.25 -11.79
C ALA A 12 20.13 10.95 -12.99
N LEU A 13 19.80 9.68 -13.23
CA LEU A 13 18.79 9.29 -14.23
C LEU A 13 17.42 9.89 -13.91
N ILE A 14 17.03 9.87 -12.64
CA ILE A 14 15.76 10.43 -12.18
C ILE A 14 15.72 11.94 -12.36
N ALA A 15 16.80 12.65 -12.04
CA ALA A 15 16.89 14.09 -12.26
C ALA A 15 16.74 14.47 -13.75
N LYS A 16 17.33 13.68 -14.66
CA LYS A 16 17.13 13.85 -16.12
C LYS A 16 15.70 13.56 -16.53
N ALA A 17 15.10 12.49 -15.99
CA ALA A 17 13.71 12.15 -16.26
C ALA A 17 12.74 13.25 -15.81
N GLN A 18 12.98 13.87 -14.66
CA GLN A 18 12.24 15.03 -14.16
C GLN A 18 12.39 16.26 -15.06
N ALA A 19 13.51 16.38 -15.78
CA ALA A 19 13.72 17.40 -16.81
C ALA A 19 13.08 17.05 -18.18
N GLY A 20 12.36 15.93 -18.29
CA GLY A 20 11.64 15.51 -19.49
C GLY A 20 12.39 14.50 -20.37
N ASP A 21 13.56 14.01 -19.94
CA ASP A 21 14.30 12.97 -20.66
C ASP A 21 13.61 11.59 -20.53
N ARG A 22 12.86 11.22 -21.57
CA ARG A 22 12.12 9.94 -21.63
C ARG A 22 13.04 8.73 -21.63
N GLN A 23 14.24 8.84 -22.20
CA GLN A 23 15.19 7.73 -22.24
C GLN A 23 15.78 7.50 -20.85
N ALA A 24 16.13 8.57 -20.13
CA ALA A 24 16.58 8.45 -18.76
C ALA A 24 15.50 7.84 -17.84
N LEU A 25 14.22 8.12 -18.08
CA LEU A 25 13.11 7.51 -17.36
C LEU A 25 13.01 6.00 -17.63
N ALA A 26 13.11 5.59 -18.89
CA ALA A 26 13.12 4.17 -19.26
C ALA A 26 14.29 3.43 -18.61
N GLU A 27 15.50 4.00 -18.67
CA GLU A 27 16.69 3.44 -18.01
C GLU A 27 16.52 3.35 -16.48
N ALA A 28 15.92 4.35 -15.84
CA ALA A 28 15.63 4.31 -14.41
C ALA A 28 14.64 3.18 -14.06
N MET A 29 13.61 2.99 -14.90
CA MET A 29 12.62 1.93 -14.71
C MET A 29 13.23 0.55 -14.94
N ASP A 30 14.10 0.36 -15.93
CA ASP A 30 14.81 -0.90 -16.16
C ASP A 30 15.67 -1.31 -14.95
N VAL A 31 16.27 -0.32 -14.27
CA VAL A 31 17.04 -0.56 -13.03
C VAL A 31 16.14 -0.99 -11.87
N LEU A 32 14.91 -0.47 -11.81
CA LEU A 32 13.98 -0.72 -10.71
C LEU A 32 13.08 -1.93 -10.94
N ASP A 33 12.84 -2.31 -12.19
CA ASP A 33 11.86 -3.31 -12.55
C ASP A 33 12.10 -4.69 -11.89
N PRO A 34 13.35 -5.22 -11.83
CA PRO A 34 13.61 -6.47 -11.14
C PRO A 34 13.23 -6.44 -9.65
N LEU A 35 13.40 -5.29 -8.99
CA LEU A 35 13.06 -5.08 -7.58
C LEU A 35 11.55 -5.03 -7.39
N LEU A 36 10.83 -4.35 -8.29
CA LEU A 36 9.37 -4.26 -8.29
C LEU A 36 8.73 -5.62 -8.56
N LEU A 37 9.25 -6.37 -9.54
CA LEU A 37 8.82 -7.73 -9.83
C LEU A 37 9.06 -8.68 -8.65
N TRP A 38 10.24 -8.59 -8.01
CA TRP A 38 10.50 -9.35 -6.80
C TRP A 38 9.50 -9.02 -5.69
N LEU A 39 9.22 -7.73 -5.44
CA LEU A 39 8.25 -7.29 -4.46
C LEU A 39 6.85 -7.84 -4.75
N CYS A 40 6.38 -7.73 -6.00
CA CYS A 40 5.06 -8.24 -6.41
C CYS A 40 4.98 -9.77 -6.23
N ARG A 41 6.03 -10.51 -6.58
CA ARG A 41 6.09 -11.97 -6.33
C ARG A 41 6.01 -12.31 -4.84
N GLN A 42 6.73 -11.58 -3.98
CA GLN A 42 6.63 -11.78 -2.53
C GLN A 42 5.23 -11.46 -2.01
N PHE A 43 4.58 -10.47 -2.61
CA PHE A 43 3.25 -10.03 -2.26
C PHE A 43 2.19 -11.07 -2.62
N MET A 44 2.23 -11.58 -3.85
CA MET A 44 1.31 -12.61 -4.35
C MET A 44 1.48 -13.95 -3.62
N ARG A 45 2.71 -14.36 -3.27
CA ARG A 45 2.95 -15.62 -2.52
C ARG A 45 2.21 -15.72 -1.18
N LYS A 46 1.86 -14.59 -0.57
CA LYS A 46 1.29 -14.53 0.78
C LYS A 46 -0.23 -14.37 0.78
N GLN A 47 -0.86 -14.23 -0.38
CA GLN A 47 -2.24 -13.76 -0.49
C GLN A 47 -2.95 -14.50 -1.63
N THR A 48 -4.17 -14.98 -1.37
CA THR A 48 -5.12 -15.31 -2.43
C THR A 48 -5.71 -13.99 -2.92
N ILE A 49 -5.17 -13.45 -4.01
CA ILE A 49 -5.67 -12.26 -4.69
C ILE A 49 -6.36 -12.73 -5.97
N VAL A 50 -7.54 -12.19 -6.29
CA VAL A 50 -8.30 -12.57 -7.51
C VAL A 50 -7.80 -11.81 -8.76
N TRP A 51 -6.84 -10.91 -8.59
CA TRP A 51 -6.29 -10.08 -9.65
C TRP A 51 -5.28 -10.85 -10.50
N GLU A 52 -5.22 -10.50 -11.78
CA GLU A 52 -4.18 -11.02 -12.66
C GLU A 52 -2.81 -10.51 -12.19
N PRO A 53 -1.77 -11.38 -12.18
CA PRO A 53 -0.43 -10.99 -11.75
C PRO A 53 0.13 -9.75 -12.47
N ASP A 54 -0.18 -9.60 -13.75
CA ASP A 54 0.31 -8.50 -14.57
C ASP A 54 -0.32 -7.17 -14.16
N ASP A 55 -1.61 -7.13 -13.82
CA ASP A 55 -2.27 -5.93 -13.29
C ASP A 55 -1.61 -5.47 -11.99
N ILE A 56 -1.28 -6.41 -11.10
CA ILE A 56 -0.60 -6.11 -9.83
C ILE A 56 0.77 -5.47 -10.08
N VAL A 57 1.51 -5.99 -11.06
CA VAL A 57 2.82 -5.46 -11.45
C VAL A 57 2.67 -4.07 -12.07
N GLN A 58 1.71 -3.86 -12.96
CA GLN A 58 1.47 -2.56 -13.60
C GLN A 58 1.08 -1.49 -12.57
N GLU A 59 0.23 -1.83 -11.61
CA GLU A 59 -0.15 -0.93 -10.51
C GLU A 59 1.07 -0.56 -9.64
N ALA A 60 1.92 -1.54 -9.32
CA ALA A 60 3.16 -1.28 -8.57
C ALA A 60 4.14 -0.39 -9.35
N ARG A 61 4.27 -0.61 -10.66
CA ARG A 61 5.11 0.21 -11.56
C ARG A 61 4.58 1.64 -11.67
N ALA A 62 3.29 1.82 -11.86
CA ALA A 62 2.66 3.13 -11.99
C ALA A 62 2.90 3.99 -10.73
N GLU A 63 2.72 3.42 -9.54
CA GLU A 63 2.96 4.14 -8.30
C GLU A 63 4.45 4.40 -8.05
N ALA A 64 5.32 3.45 -8.38
CA ALA A 64 6.77 3.66 -8.30
C ALA A 64 7.21 4.80 -9.21
N LEU A 65 6.71 4.83 -10.46
CA LEU A 65 6.97 5.87 -11.44
C LEU A 65 6.57 7.25 -10.93
N GLU A 66 5.35 7.39 -10.40
CA GLU A 66 4.86 8.64 -9.82
C GLU A 66 5.77 9.10 -8.65
N ALA A 67 6.17 8.18 -7.78
CA ALA A 67 7.03 8.51 -6.65
C ALA A 67 8.45 8.93 -7.08
N ILE A 68 8.96 8.37 -8.17
CA ILE A 68 10.26 8.72 -8.74
C ILE A 68 10.21 10.09 -9.41
N LEU A 69 9.16 10.39 -10.17
CA LEU A 69 9.00 11.72 -10.79
C LEU A 69 8.87 12.82 -9.72
N ASN A 70 8.36 12.50 -8.55
CA ASN A 70 8.29 13.39 -7.40
C ASN A 70 9.46 13.22 -6.39
N TYR A 71 10.53 12.52 -6.78
CA TYR A 71 11.65 12.23 -5.88
C TYR A 71 12.43 13.50 -5.54
N ASP A 72 12.66 13.68 -4.24
CA ASP A 72 13.47 14.77 -3.67
C ASP A 72 14.79 14.20 -3.13
N THR A 73 15.90 14.65 -3.72
CA THR A 73 17.26 14.27 -3.33
C THR A 73 17.61 14.72 -1.92
N THR A 74 16.93 15.74 -1.38
CA THR A 74 17.16 16.23 -0.01
C THR A 74 16.49 15.36 1.07
N SER A 75 15.61 14.43 0.68
CA SER A 75 14.86 13.57 1.60
C SER A 75 15.74 12.58 2.39
N GLY A 76 17.00 12.37 1.97
CA GLY A 76 17.92 11.42 2.58
C GLY A 76 17.55 9.95 2.36
N MET A 77 16.49 9.66 1.59
CA MET A 77 16.10 8.32 1.20
C MET A 77 16.70 7.96 -0.16
N SER A 78 17.17 6.72 -0.33
CA SER A 78 17.61 6.28 -1.65
C SER A 78 16.42 6.19 -2.62
N PRO A 79 16.62 6.45 -3.92
CA PRO A 79 15.53 6.39 -4.90
C PRO A 79 14.88 5.00 -4.96
N ARG A 80 15.68 3.93 -4.81
CA ARG A 80 15.20 2.55 -4.69
C ARG A 80 14.22 2.38 -3.53
N SER A 81 14.57 2.93 -2.37
CA SER A 81 13.72 2.86 -1.18
C SER A 81 12.38 3.56 -1.44
N VAL A 82 12.42 4.76 -2.03
CA VAL A 82 11.20 5.53 -2.36
C VAL A 82 10.29 4.75 -3.31
N ALA A 83 10.84 4.22 -4.40
CA ALA A 83 10.11 3.41 -5.36
C ALA A 83 9.47 2.16 -4.71
N VAL A 84 10.23 1.43 -3.88
CA VAL A 84 9.72 0.24 -3.18
C VAL A 84 8.63 0.60 -2.16
N PHE A 85 8.79 1.70 -1.41
CA PHE A 85 7.78 2.15 -0.46
C PHE A 85 6.48 2.53 -1.15
N ALA A 86 6.57 3.25 -2.28
CA ALA A 86 5.43 3.62 -3.09
C ALA A 86 4.72 2.38 -3.64
N ALA A 87 5.43 1.51 -4.36
CA ALA A 87 4.89 0.26 -4.88
C ALA A 87 4.22 -0.58 -3.77
N ARG A 88 4.86 -0.73 -2.62
CA ARG A 88 4.29 -1.47 -1.48
C ARG A 88 3.01 -0.81 -0.93
N ARG A 89 2.93 0.52 -0.89
CA ARG A 89 1.72 1.26 -0.51
C ARG A 89 0.58 0.93 -1.47
N ARG A 90 0.84 0.97 -2.79
CA ARG A 90 -0.16 0.66 -3.81
C ARG A 90 -0.63 -0.80 -3.73
N LEU A 91 0.30 -1.73 -3.60
CA LEU A 91 -0.01 -3.15 -3.42
C LEU A 91 -0.92 -3.38 -2.20
N ASN A 92 -0.62 -2.75 -1.06
CA ASN A 92 -1.47 -2.84 0.14
C ASN A 92 -2.88 -2.28 -0.11
N LEU A 93 -3.02 -1.24 -0.93
CA LEU A 93 -4.33 -0.70 -1.32
C LEU A 93 -5.07 -1.71 -2.22
N VAL A 94 -4.39 -2.34 -3.19
CA VAL A 94 -4.96 -3.39 -4.03
C VAL A 94 -5.51 -4.53 -3.15
N LEU A 95 -4.77 -4.99 -2.13
CA LEU A 95 -5.28 -5.99 -1.18
C LEU A 95 -6.47 -5.50 -0.37
N TYR A 96 -6.43 -4.25 0.06
CA TYR A 96 -7.52 -3.69 0.83
C TYR A 96 -8.80 -3.70 0.00
N LEU A 97 -8.70 -3.25 -1.26
CA LEU A 97 -9.80 -3.27 -2.21
C LEU A 97 -10.24 -4.70 -2.50
N ASP A 98 -9.34 -5.59 -2.90
CA ASP A 98 -9.64 -7.01 -3.17
C ASP A 98 -10.44 -7.61 -2.02
N ARG A 99 -9.93 -7.56 -0.78
CA ARG A 99 -10.63 -8.08 0.42
C ARG A 99 -11.97 -7.40 0.71
N HIS A 100 -12.08 -6.12 0.41
CA HIS A 100 -13.33 -5.37 0.60
C HIS A 100 -14.37 -5.80 -0.45
N TRP A 101 -13.96 -5.95 -1.70
CA TRP A 101 -14.78 -6.42 -2.81
C TRP A 101 -15.18 -7.88 -2.63
N THR A 102 -14.29 -8.80 -2.26
CA THR A 102 -14.66 -10.20 -2.01
C THR A 102 -15.67 -10.32 -0.87
N ARG A 103 -15.51 -9.52 0.20
CA ARG A 103 -16.44 -9.52 1.32
C ARG A 103 -17.80 -8.92 0.99
N ASN A 104 -17.84 -7.85 0.21
CA ASN A 104 -19.09 -7.14 -0.06
C ASN A 104 -19.83 -7.74 -1.26
N ILE A 105 -19.17 -8.20 -2.32
CA ILE A 105 -19.85 -8.91 -3.43
C ILE A 105 -20.42 -10.25 -2.93
N SER A 106 -19.72 -10.94 -2.03
CA SER A 106 -20.25 -12.15 -1.37
C SER A 106 -21.54 -11.90 -0.56
N LEU A 107 -21.87 -10.65 -0.23
CA LEU A 107 -23.08 -10.31 0.52
C LEU A 107 -24.25 -9.88 -0.37
N TYR A 108 -24.00 -9.50 -1.63
CA TYR A 108 -25.03 -9.00 -2.56
C TYR A 108 -25.32 -9.89 -3.76
N THR A 109 -24.56 -10.97 -3.93
CA THR A 109 -24.94 -12.06 -4.84
C THR A 109 -25.40 -13.22 -3.98
N PRO A 110 -26.72 -13.52 -3.89
CA PRO A 110 -27.10 -14.83 -3.38
C PRO A 110 -26.39 -15.85 -4.25
N VAL A 111 -25.50 -16.64 -3.65
CA VAL A 111 -24.99 -17.84 -4.30
C VAL A 111 -26.18 -18.78 -4.32
N GLU A 112 -26.99 -18.69 -5.38
CA GLU A 112 -27.92 -19.76 -5.71
C GLU A 112 -27.05 -20.97 -6.01
N ASP A 113 -27.10 -21.94 -5.09
CA ASP A 113 -26.36 -23.19 -5.11
C ASP A 113 -26.94 -24.15 -6.18
N GLU A 114 -27.27 -23.62 -7.36
CA GLU A 114 -27.77 -24.37 -8.51
C GLU A 114 -26.65 -24.50 -9.55
N ARG A 115 -25.62 -25.27 -9.20
CA ARG A 115 -24.82 -25.95 -10.23
C ARG A 115 -25.54 -27.23 -10.64
N GLU A 116 -26.61 -27.07 -11.41
CA GLU A 116 -26.92 -28.06 -12.43
C GLU A 116 -25.81 -28.00 -13.48
N GLU A 117 -24.97 -29.03 -13.53
CA GLU A 117 -24.01 -29.24 -14.60
C GLU A 117 -24.75 -29.38 -15.94
N LYS A 118 -24.88 -28.28 -16.70
CA LYS A 118 -25.19 -28.36 -18.13
C LYS A 118 -23.88 -28.47 -18.92
N PRO A 119 -23.69 -29.53 -19.73
CA PRO A 119 -22.51 -29.65 -20.56
C PRO A 119 -22.50 -28.55 -21.63
N LEU A 120 -21.36 -27.88 -21.75
CA LEU A 120 -21.05 -26.92 -22.81
C LEU A 120 -21.08 -27.64 -24.17
N LEU A 121 -22.17 -27.47 -24.91
CA LEU A 121 -22.23 -27.71 -26.35
C LEU A 121 -22.56 -26.38 -27.05
N GLU A 122 -21.62 -26.00 -27.92
CA GLU A 122 -21.79 -25.16 -29.11
C GLU A 122 -22.36 -23.74 -28.91
N ILE A 123 -21.47 -22.80 -28.56
CA ILE A 123 -21.61 -21.41 -29.03
C ILE A 123 -20.49 -21.20 -30.04
N GLY A 124 -20.84 -21.28 -31.33
CA GLY A 124 -19.98 -20.91 -32.42
C GLY A 124 -19.65 -19.42 -32.36
N LEU A 125 -18.41 -19.10 -31.99
CA LEU A 125 -17.80 -17.79 -32.24
C LEU A 125 -16.90 -17.93 -33.47
N PRO A 126 -17.06 -17.07 -34.49
CA PRO A 126 -16.18 -17.12 -35.66
C PRO A 126 -14.77 -16.70 -35.25
N GLU A 127 -13.78 -17.54 -35.57
CA GLU A 127 -12.37 -17.20 -35.47
C GLU A 127 -12.08 -16.00 -36.36
N LEU A 128 -11.92 -14.82 -35.77
CA LEU A 128 -11.29 -13.67 -36.43
C LEU A 128 -9.79 -13.92 -36.48
N SER A 129 -9.35 -14.65 -37.50
CA SER A 129 -7.95 -14.67 -37.90
C SER A 129 -7.59 -13.29 -38.49
N ILE A 130 -6.87 -12.48 -37.72
CA ILE A 130 -6.20 -11.29 -38.24
C ILE A 130 -4.76 -11.72 -38.55
N PRO A 131 -4.30 -11.63 -39.81
CA PRO A 131 -2.93 -11.96 -40.18
C PRO A 131 -1.91 -11.08 -39.44
N ASP A 132 -0.84 -11.69 -38.93
CA ASP A 132 0.17 -11.04 -38.07
C ASP A 132 0.93 -9.89 -38.78
N ASP A 133 0.90 -9.83 -40.11
CA ASP A 133 1.56 -8.82 -40.95
C ASP A 133 0.87 -7.45 -40.94
N LYS A 134 -0.29 -7.30 -40.28
CA LYS A 134 -1.02 -6.01 -40.21
C LYS A 134 -1.12 -5.40 -38.81
N ARG A 135 -0.66 -6.09 -37.76
CA ARG A 135 -0.75 -5.59 -36.38
C ARG A 135 0.12 -4.36 -36.13
N ASP A 136 1.32 -4.33 -36.69
CA ASP A 136 2.27 -3.25 -36.41
C ASP A 136 1.89 -1.95 -37.13
N THR A 137 1.21 -2.04 -38.29
CA THR A 137 0.79 -0.86 -39.06
C THR A 137 -0.48 -0.22 -38.50
N GLU A 138 -1.42 -0.99 -37.94
CA GLU A 138 -2.61 -0.42 -37.27
C GLU A 138 -2.30 0.22 -35.92
N ILE A 139 -1.26 -0.24 -35.21
CA ILE A 139 -0.82 0.35 -33.95
C ILE A 139 -0.14 1.71 -34.19
N GLU A 140 0.71 1.82 -35.21
CA GLU A 140 1.32 3.12 -35.56
C GLU A 140 0.29 4.12 -36.10
N ASP A 141 -0.69 3.67 -36.90
CA ASP A 141 -1.75 4.53 -37.46
C ASP A 141 -2.79 4.97 -36.40
N LEU A 142 -2.80 4.34 -35.22
CA LEU A 142 -3.57 4.75 -34.02
C LEU A 142 -2.80 5.73 -33.12
N LEU A 143 -1.46 5.67 -33.13
CA LEU A 143 -0.61 6.59 -32.36
C LEU A 143 -0.54 7.98 -33.03
N ASP A 144 -0.59 8.05 -34.36
CA ASP A 144 -0.60 9.31 -35.12
C ASP A 144 -1.95 10.04 -35.11
N LYS A 145 -3.04 9.36 -34.73
CA LYS A 145 -4.40 9.94 -34.62
C LYS A 145 -4.70 10.54 -33.23
N MET A 146 -3.75 10.51 -32.30
CA MET A 146 -3.94 11.13 -30.98
C MET A 146 -3.70 12.66 -31.04
N PRO A 147 -4.68 13.50 -30.63
CA PRO A 147 -4.49 14.95 -30.60
C PRO A 147 -3.48 15.36 -29.51
N ALA A 148 -2.65 16.36 -29.82
CA ALA A 148 -1.51 16.84 -29.02
C ALA A 148 -1.86 17.50 -27.66
N GLY A 149 -3.06 17.30 -27.12
CA GLY A 149 -3.51 17.81 -25.83
C GLY A 149 -3.79 16.66 -24.85
N LEU A 150 -2.76 16.18 -24.16
CA LEU A 150 -2.89 15.25 -23.04
C LEU A 150 -3.52 15.95 -21.83
N GLY A 151 -4.83 16.17 -21.89
CA GLY A 151 -5.68 16.35 -20.73
C GLY A 151 -5.96 14.98 -20.12
N CYS A 152 -5.66 14.84 -18.83
CA CYS A 152 -5.96 13.73 -17.94
C CYS A 152 -6.97 12.69 -18.46
N ALA A 153 -6.51 11.45 -18.61
CA ALA A 153 -7.32 10.29 -18.91
C ALA A 153 -8.49 10.11 -17.92
N GLU A 154 -9.69 10.51 -18.35
CA GLU A 154 -10.99 10.07 -17.81
C GLU A 154 -11.28 8.59 -18.12
N SER A 155 -10.39 7.90 -18.81
CA SER A 155 -10.58 6.53 -19.31
C SER A 155 -10.18 5.42 -18.34
N SER A 156 -9.78 5.74 -17.10
CA SER A 156 -9.58 4.70 -16.08
C SER A 156 -10.94 4.15 -15.61
N ARG A 157 -11.04 2.83 -15.42
CA ARG A 157 -12.18 2.18 -14.73
C ARG A 157 -12.44 2.82 -13.35
N ILE A 158 -11.41 3.41 -12.74
CA ILE A 158 -11.44 4.15 -11.48
C ILE A 158 -12.22 5.47 -11.60
N SER A 159 -12.09 6.22 -12.70
CA SER A 159 -12.85 7.46 -12.95
C SER A 159 -14.35 7.18 -13.10
N ARG A 160 -14.72 6.08 -13.77
CA ARG A 160 -16.12 5.60 -13.81
C ARG A 160 -16.64 5.11 -12.46
N THR A 161 -15.77 4.57 -11.61
CA THR A 161 -16.12 4.12 -10.25
C THR A 161 -16.27 5.30 -9.30
N LEU A 162 -15.43 6.33 -9.42
CA LEU A 162 -15.56 7.60 -8.72
C LEU A 162 -16.83 8.36 -9.11
N ASN A 163 -17.21 8.35 -10.40
CA ASN A 163 -18.48 8.92 -10.87
C ASN A 163 -19.72 8.11 -10.47
N ARG A 164 -19.58 6.83 -10.11
CA ARG A 164 -20.66 6.03 -9.49
C ARG A 164 -20.73 6.24 -7.98
N LEU A 165 -19.59 6.45 -7.33
CA LEU A 165 -19.52 6.84 -5.91
C LEU A 165 -19.98 8.29 -5.66
N SER A 166 -19.99 9.15 -6.68
CA SER A 166 -20.59 10.50 -6.61
C SER A 166 -22.11 10.51 -6.78
N GLN A 167 -22.71 9.39 -7.18
CA GLN A 167 -24.16 9.17 -7.15
C GLN A 167 -24.61 8.61 -5.80
N THR A 168 -24.13 9.18 -4.69
CA THR A 168 -24.58 8.76 -3.36
C THR A 168 -26.06 9.12 -3.16
N PRO A 169 -26.93 8.15 -2.83
CA PRO A 169 -28.29 8.44 -2.40
C PRO A 169 -28.22 9.31 -1.14
N ASN A 170 -28.89 10.47 -1.17
CA ASN A 170 -29.17 11.37 -0.05
C ASN A 170 -28.26 11.22 1.19
N THR A 171 -27.09 11.84 1.16
CA THR A 171 -26.07 11.84 2.24
C THR A 171 -26.45 12.70 3.44
N LYS A 172 -27.68 12.59 3.95
CA LYS A 172 -28.09 13.31 5.15
C LYS A 172 -28.24 12.32 6.30
N LEU A 173 -27.38 12.50 7.30
CA LEU A 173 -27.57 11.89 8.61
C LEU A 173 -28.98 12.24 9.13
N PRO A 174 -29.61 11.33 9.88
CA PRO A 174 -30.89 11.61 10.50
C PRO A 174 -30.74 12.76 11.51
N PRO A 175 -31.87 13.38 11.93
CA PRO A 175 -31.88 14.30 13.05
C PRO A 175 -31.18 13.74 14.30
N ASP A 176 -30.64 14.62 15.12
CA ASP A 176 -29.79 14.22 16.25
C ASP A 176 -30.49 13.30 17.25
N GLU A 177 -31.78 13.50 17.50
CA GLU A 177 -32.55 12.66 18.43
C GLU A 177 -32.70 11.23 17.91
N GLU A 178 -32.93 11.08 16.61
CA GLU A 178 -33.07 9.78 15.96
C GLU A 178 -31.71 9.04 15.96
N LEU A 179 -30.62 9.76 15.70
CA LEU A 179 -29.28 9.19 15.80
C LEU A 179 -28.96 8.69 17.22
N ILE A 180 -29.37 9.44 18.26
CA ILE A 180 -29.14 9.05 19.65
C ILE A 180 -29.96 7.82 20.00
N ALA A 181 -31.24 7.77 19.64
CA ALA A 181 -32.13 6.64 19.88
C ALA A 181 -31.56 5.33 19.27
N LEU A 182 -31.09 5.39 18.02
CA LEU A 182 -30.49 4.22 17.36
C LEU A 182 -29.20 3.75 18.04
N ILE A 183 -28.41 4.67 18.60
CA ILE A 183 -27.21 4.32 19.39
C ILE A 183 -27.61 3.68 20.72
N GLU A 184 -28.66 4.17 21.37
CA GLU A 184 -29.23 3.62 22.61
C GLU A 184 -29.81 2.22 22.42
N GLU A 185 -30.43 1.95 21.28
CA GLU A 185 -30.85 0.60 20.84
C GLU A 185 -29.66 -0.36 20.63
N GLY A 186 -28.42 0.17 20.65
CA GLY A 186 -27.21 -0.62 20.56
C GLY A 186 -26.71 -0.86 19.14
N ARG A 187 -27.19 -0.09 18.15
CA ARG A 187 -26.70 -0.17 16.77
C ARG A 187 -25.21 0.17 16.70
N THR A 188 -24.51 -0.58 15.86
CA THR A 188 -23.08 -0.41 15.62
C THR A 188 -22.82 0.69 14.59
N VAL A 189 -21.59 1.23 14.59
CA VAL A 189 -21.14 2.20 13.57
C VAL A 189 -21.35 1.67 12.15
N ALA A 190 -21.11 0.38 11.92
CA ALA A 190 -21.23 -0.21 10.59
C ALA A 190 -22.69 -0.22 10.11
N GLU A 191 -23.62 -0.65 10.96
CA GLU A 191 -25.05 -0.69 10.64
C GLU A 191 -25.59 0.72 10.35
N LEU A 192 -25.21 1.71 11.15
CA LEU A 192 -25.64 3.10 10.93
C LEU A 192 -25.02 3.71 9.66
N CYS A 193 -23.75 3.40 9.37
CA CYS A 193 -23.11 3.82 8.13
C CYS A 193 -23.81 3.24 6.89
N GLU A 194 -24.22 1.98 6.97
CA GLU A 194 -24.98 1.30 5.91
C GLU A 194 -26.39 1.91 5.76
N MET A 195 -27.11 2.10 6.86
CA MET A 195 -28.45 2.69 6.86
C MET A 195 -28.50 4.08 6.24
N PHE A 196 -27.49 4.93 6.50
CA PHE A 196 -27.50 6.33 6.09
C PHE A 196 -26.56 6.65 4.91
N GLY A 197 -25.86 5.65 4.37
CA GLY A 197 -24.90 5.87 3.27
C GLY A 197 -23.75 6.81 3.65
N VAL A 198 -23.29 6.79 4.91
CA VAL A 198 -22.26 7.70 5.43
C VAL A 198 -20.99 6.98 5.85
N THR A 199 -19.86 7.69 5.82
CA THR A 199 -18.59 7.12 6.28
C THR A 199 -18.52 7.01 7.81
N PRO A 200 -17.78 6.03 8.36
CA PRO A 200 -17.57 5.90 9.81
C PRO A 200 -17.00 7.15 10.46
N ASP A 201 -16.15 7.91 9.76
CA ASP A 201 -15.54 9.13 10.28
C ASP A 201 -16.55 10.26 10.38
N HIS A 202 -17.45 10.40 9.39
CA HIS A 202 -18.53 11.39 9.44
C HIS A 202 -19.48 11.11 10.61
N LEU A 203 -19.88 9.84 10.81
CA LEU A 203 -20.72 9.44 11.93
C LEU A 203 -20.04 9.69 13.29
N ARG A 204 -18.76 9.33 13.42
CA ARG A 204 -17.97 9.56 14.65
C ARG A 204 -17.80 11.04 14.94
N TYR A 205 -17.58 11.87 13.92
CA TYR A 205 -17.49 13.31 14.06
C TYR A 205 -18.82 13.88 14.58
N ARG A 206 -19.96 13.47 14.01
CA ARG A 206 -21.27 13.94 14.47
C ARG A 206 -21.53 13.57 15.93
N VAL A 207 -21.29 12.32 16.34
CA VAL A 207 -21.43 11.88 17.74
C VAL A 207 -20.50 12.66 18.66
N LYS A 208 -19.27 12.98 18.22
CA LYS A 208 -18.34 13.81 18.98
C LYS A 208 -18.87 15.23 19.17
N VAL A 209 -19.49 15.83 18.15
CA VAL A 209 -20.12 17.14 18.25
C VAL A 209 -21.30 17.12 19.24
N LEU A 210 -22.16 16.10 19.17
CA LEU A 210 -23.29 15.94 20.10
C LEU A 210 -22.86 15.85 21.56
N ARG A 211 -21.80 15.09 21.84
CA ARG A 211 -21.24 15.03 23.20
C ARG A 211 -20.66 16.36 23.67
N ARG A 212 -20.02 17.10 22.76
CA ARG A 212 -19.47 18.43 23.07
C ARG A 212 -20.55 19.47 23.33
N SER A 213 -21.72 19.34 22.72
CA SER A 213 -22.87 20.19 23.00
C SER A 213 -23.63 19.80 24.28
N GLY A 214 -23.08 18.89 25.10
CA GLY A 214 -23.68 18.49 26.38
C GLY A 214 -24.77 17.43 26.26
N ARG A 215 -25.03 16.88 25.07
CA ARG A 215 -26.00 15.78 24.91
C ARG A 215 -25.37 14.46 25.35
N HIS A 216 -26.14 13.66 26.08
CA HIS A 216 -25.73 12.31 26.43
C HIS A 216 -25.85 11.40 25.21
N VAL A 217 -24.73 10.86 24.73
CA VAL A 217 -24.72 9.90 23.61
C VAL A 217 -23.91 8.68 24.05
N PRO A 218 -24.54 7.48 24.17
CA PRO A 218 -23.85 6.28 24.60
C PRO A 218 -22.64 5.96 23.71
N HIS A 219 -21.70 5.19 24.25
CA HIS A 219 -20.63 4.65 23.41
C HIS A 219 -21.19 3.58 22.48
N PHE A 220 -20.83 3.65 21.20
CA PHE A 220 -21.11 2.57 20.27
C PHE A 220 -20.69 1.23 20.88
N ARG A 221 -21.60 0.26 20.85
CA ARG A 221 -21.25 -1.12 21.17
C ARG A 221 -20.07 -1.51 20.29
N LYS A 222 -18.99 -1.94 20.93
CA LYS A 222 -17.97 -2.68 20.21
C LYS A 222 -18.70 -3.95 19.78
N LYS A 223 -18.96 -4.12 18.47
CA LYS A 223 -19.34 -5.43 17.94
C LYS A 223 -18.41 -6.43 18.60
N ASP A 224 -18.92 -7.53 19.12
CA ASP A 224 -18.09 -8.67 19.50
C ASP A 224 -17.26 -8.96 18.27
N ARG A 225 -16.03 -8.41 18.25
CA ARG A 225 -15.16 -8.58 17.11
C ARG A 225 -14.95 -10.08 17.15
N PRO A 226 -15.40 -10.86 16.15
CA PRO A 226 -14.99 -12.25 16.09
C PRO A 226 -13.49 -12.19 16.29
N HIS A 227 -13.01 -12.88 17.33
CA HIS A 227 -11.61 -12.83 17.72
C HIS A 227 -10.85 -13.02 16.43
N ARG A 228 -10.30 -11.95 15.85
CA ARG A 228 -9.47 -12.08 14.66
C ARG A 228 -8.45 -13.10 15.15
N PRO A 229 -8.25 -14.23 14.47
CA PRO A 229 -7.11 -15.05 14.77
C PRO A 229 -5.93 -14.13 14.51
N VAL A 230 -5.46 -13.49 15.58
CA VAL A 230 -4.15 -12.91 15.61
C VAL A 230 -3.35 -14.15 15.36
N LEU A 231 -2.81 -14.28 14.13
CA LEU A 231 -1.78 -15.25 13.83
C LEU A 231 -0.70 -14.94 14.87
N ARG A 232 -0.79 -15.61 16.01
CA ARG A 232 0.13 -15.47 17.13
C ARG A 232 1.31 -16.26 16.65
N VAL A 233 2.14 -15.59 15.85
CA VAL A 233 3.46 -16.09 15.52
C VAL A 233 4.10 -16.41 16.88
N PRO A 234 4.49 -17.67 17.12
CA PRO A 234 5.12 -18.07 18.38
C PRO A 234 6.23 -17.11 18.72
N TRP A 235 6.41 -16.85 20.01
CA TRP A 235 7.36 -15.85 20.47
C TRP A 235 8.79 -16.18 19.99
N GLU A 236 9.12 -17.45 19.94
CA GLU A 236 10.38 -18.02 19.47
C GLU A 236 10.65 -17.62 18.02
N VAL A 237 9.64 -17.69 17.16
CA VAL A 237 9.75 -17.29 15.74
C VAL A 237 9.94 -15.79 15.62
N LYS A 238 9.21 -14.98 16.39
CA LYS A 238 9.41 -13.51 16.41
C LYS A 238 10.82 -13.16 16.87
N ARG A 239 11.30 -13.82 17.93
CA ARG A 239 12.64 -13.63 18.47
C ARG A 239 13.71 -13.98 17.44
N GLN A 240 13.55 -15.08 16.71
CA GLN A 240 14.47 -15.48 15.65
C GLN A 240 14.52 -14.46 14.51
N ILE A 241 13.35 -14.00 14.01
CA ILE A 241 13.27 -12.95 12.98
C ILE A 241 14.01 -11.67 13.42
N ILE A 242 13.83 -11.27 14.69
CA ILE A 242 14.52 -10.09 15.23
C ILE A 242 16.02 -10.33 15.35
N ALA A 243 16.45 -11.54 15.74
CA ALA A 243 17.86 -11.91 15.84
C ALA A 243 18.55 -11.85 14.47
N ASP A 244 17.94 -12.45 13.45
CA ASP A 244 18.45 -12.48 12.08
C ASP A 244 18.53 -11.05 11.51
N PHE A 245 17.51 -10.21 11.75
CA PHE A 245 17.54 -8.80 11.35
C PHE A 245 18.75 -8.04 11.91
N PHE A 246 19.06 -8.20 13.21
CA PHE A 246 20.20 -7.51 13.81
C PHE A 246 21.55 -8.12 13.41
N ARG A 247 21.60 -9.43 13.11
CA ARG A 247 22.80 -10.07 12.56
C ARG A 247 23.15 -9.50 11.19
N GLU A 248 22.15 -9.31 10.34
CA GLU A 248 22.30 -8.71 9.01
C GLU A 248 22.53 -7.19 9.06
N ASN A 249 22.10 -6.51 10.14
CA ASN A 249 22.13 -5.06 10.27
C ASN A 249 22.72 -4.60 11.62
N PRO A 250 24.03 -4.79 11.89
CA PRO A 250 24.63 -4.56 13.20
C PRO A 250 24.56 -3.09 13.70
N GLY A 251 24.31 -2.13 12.82
CA GLY A 251 24.11 -0.72 13.16
C GLY A 251 22.65 -0.28 13.32
N ALA A 252 21.67 -1.15 13.08
CA ALA A 252 20.26 -0.75 13.10
C ALA A 252 19.80 -0.36 14.51
N GLY A 253 19.18 0.81 14.63
CA GLY A 253 18.52 1.24 15.86
C GLY A 253 17.18 0.52 16.08
N TYR A 254 16.70 0.49 17.33
CA TYR A 254 15.41 -0.13 17.69
C TYR A 254 14.22 0.43 16.92
N ARG A 255 14.22 1.74 16.63
CA ARG A 255 13.15 2.39 15.85
C ARG A 255 13.14 1.91 14.41
N THR A 256 14.32 1.77 13.80
CA THR A 256 14.48 1.25 12.44
C THR A 256 13.99 -0.20 12.37
N ALA A 257 14.44 -1.06 13.30
CA ALA A 257 13.98 -2.45 13.38
C ALA A 257 12.45 -2.56 13.55
N ALA A 258 11.86 -1.76 14.45
CA ALA A 258 10.42 -1.74 14.67
C ALA A 258 9.64 -1.35 13.41
N LYS A 259 10.13 -0.32 12.69
CA LYS A 259 9.52 0.15 11.44
C LYS A 259 9.63 -0.90 10.32
N VAL A 260 10.81 -1.52 10.16
CA VAL A 260 11.05 -2.51 9.10
C VAL A 260 10.26 -3.79 9.33
N LEU A 261 10.28 -4.31 10.57
CA LEU A 261 9.61 -5.57 10.93
C LEU A 261 8.11 -5.41 11.19
N GLY A 262 7.60 -4.18 11.26
CA GLY A 262 6.20 -3.92 11.62
C GLY A 262 5.84 -4.38 13.04
N MET A 263 6.82 -4.36 13.95
CA MET A 263 6.66 -4.81 15.33
C MET A 263 6.73 -3.62 16.30
N GLY A 264 6.08 -3.73 17.45
CA GLY A 264 6.19 -2.73 18.51
C GLY A 264 7.64 -2.61 19.01
N SER A 265 8.08 -1.39 19.32
CA SER A 265 9.43 -1.13 19.84
C SER A 265 9.75 -1.95 21.09
N GLU A 266 8.74 -2.22 21.93
CA GLU A 266 8.90 -3.04 23.13
C GLU A 266 9.08 -4.53 22.81
N THR A 267 8.48 -5.02 21.73
CA THR A 267 8.73 -6.39 21.24
C THR A 267 10.19 -6.55 20.82
N ILE A 268 10.75 -5.57 20.09
CA ILE A 268 12.15 -5.56 19.70
C ILE A 268 13.08 -5.52 20.93
N ARG A 269 12.79 -4.64 21.91
CA ARG A 269 13.59 -4.55 23.14
C ARG A 269 13.55 -5.85 23.94
N ARG A 270 12.38 -6.46 24.08
CA ARG A 270 12.22 -7.73 24.79
C ARG A 270 13.04 -8.83 24.13
N ALA A 271 12.93 -8.99 22.80
CA ALA A 271 13.69 -10.00 22.07
C ALA A 271 15.21 -9.82 22.25
N ARG A 272 15.72 -8.58 22.19
CA ARG A 272 17.16 -8.32 22.39
C ARG A 272 17.62 -8.61 23.82
N ARG A 273 16.81 -8.30 24.84
CA ARG A 273 17.11 -8.66 26.24
C ARG A 273 17.22 -10.17 26.42
N GLU A 274 16.30 -10.92 25.83
CA GLU A 274 16.31 -12.38 25.89
C GLU A 274 17.50 -12.97 25.10
N LEU A 275 17.84 -12.42 23.94
CA LEU A 275 19.01 -12.85 23.16
C LEU A 275 20.33 -12.60 23.90
N ALA A 276 20.44 -11.46 24.59
CA ALA A 276 21.59 -11.16 25.45
C ALA A 276 21.68 -12.12 26.65
N ALA A 277 20.55 -12.47 27.26
CA ALA A 277 20.51 -13.44 28.37
C ALA A 277 20.93 -14.86 27.96
N LEU A 278 20.77 -15.22 26.68
CA LEU A 278 21.18 -16.50 26.12
C LEU A 278 22.67 -16.55 25.71
N GLY A 279 23.46 -15.54 26.07
CA GLY A 279 24.89 -15.48 25.76
C GLY A 279 25.23 -14.81 24.43
N GLY A 280 24.27 -14.15 23.78
CA GLY A 280 24.59 -13.23 22.67
C GLY A 280 25.34 -12.03 23.22
N GLU A 281 26.58 -11.80 22.77
CA GLU A 281 27.39 -10.70 23.28
C GLU A 281 26.58 -9.40 23.26
N PRO A 282 26.51 -8.67 24.39
CA PRO A 282 25.89 -7.37 24.39
C PRO A 282 26.69 -6.50 23.42
N SER A 283 26.12 -6.21 22.25
CA SER A 283 26.59 -5.16 21.35
C SER A 283 26.36 -3.80 22.02
N GLY A 284 27.11 -3.61 23.11
CA GLY A 284 27.32 -2.39 23.84
C GLY A 284 28.33 -1.58 23.09
N GLY A 285 27.83 -0.80 22.14
CA GLY A 285 28.59 0.21 21.46
C GLY A 285 27.64 1.34 21.08
N ARG A 286 27.16 2.09 22.09
CA ARG A 286 26.93 3.51 21.82
C ARG A 286 28.32 4.08 21.57
N THR A 287 28.78 4.04 20.32
CA THR A 287 29.77 4.99 19.84
C THR A 287 29.10 6.36 19.94
N ARG A 288 29.21 6.97 21.13
CA ARG A 288 29.19 8.41 21.24
C ARG A 288 30.38 8.84 20.40
N ALA A 289 30.09 9.37 19.20
CA ALA A 289 31.03 10.23 18.52
C ALA A 289 31.17 11.46 19.42
N ASP A 290 32.03 11.36 20.43
CA ASP A 290 32.61 12.52 21.07
C ASP A 290 33.52 13.14 20.00
N GLY A 291 32.92 14.00 19.19
CA GLY A 291 33.64 14.96 18.38
C GLY A 291 34.41 15.88 19.32
N GLY A 292 35.63 15.48 19.65
CA GLY A 292 36.64 16.37 20.18
C GLY A 292 36.84 17.49 19.17
N ILE A 293 36.33 18.67 19.50
CA ILE A 293 36.71 19.92 18.86
C ILE A 293 38.18 20.10 19.23
N ALA A 294 39.07 19.78 18.29
CA ALA A 294 40.45 20.20 18.36
C ALA A 294 40.46 21.73 18.35
N SER A 295 40.95 22.29 19.45
CA SER A 295 41.27 23.71 19.62
C SER A 295 42.24 24.15 18.52
N CYS A 296 41.72 24.84 17.51
CA CYS A 296 42.50 25.63 16.55
C CYS A 296 42.33 27.09 16.95
N ASP A 297 43.16 27.58 17.85
CA ASP A 297 43.45 29.00 18.04
C ASP A 297 44.75 29.12 18.84
N ASP A 298 45.88 28.91 18.14
CA ASP A 298 47.19 29.29 18.64
C ASP A 298 48.14 29.60 17.47
N TRP A 299 47.73 30.55 16.62
CA TRP A 299 48.62 31.23 15.67
C TRP A 299 48.21 32.71 15.53
N ARG A 300 48.74 33.55 16.42
CA ARG A 300 49.00 34.98 16.15
C ARG A 300 50.45 35.30 16.54
N ALA A 301 51.32 35.21 15.53
CA ALA A 301 52.36 36.20 15.26
C ALA A 301 52.10 36.70 13.82
#